data_AF-A0A847NZN7-F1
#
_entry.id   AF-A0A847NZN7-F1
#
_cell.length_a   1.000
_cell.length_b   1.000
_cell.length_c   1.000
_cell.angle_alpha   90.00
_cell.angle_beta   90.00
_cell.angle_gamma   90.00
#
_symmetry.space_group_name_H-M   'P 1'
#
loop_
_entity.id
_entity.type
_entity.pdbx_description
1 polymer ?
#
loop_
_entity_poly.entity_id
_entity_poly.type
_entity_poly.pdbx_seq_one_letter_code
_entity_poly.pdbx_strand_id
1 'polypeptide(L)'
;GKRVVIAGWCITAKTVSTKLGTTMEFVTFEDETGLIETVFFPQVYSRYAAMLQYHAAFVISGMVTSEFGVATLEVEKLERP
;
A
#
# COMPACT_ATOMS: atom_id res chain seq x y z
N GLY A 1 -11.11 -4.27 11.23
CA GLY A 1 -10.81 -3.10 10.38
C GLY A 1 -12.04 -2.64 9.63
N LYS A 2 -11.93 -1.53 8.89
CA LYS A 2 -12.95 -1.05 7.94
C LYS A 2 -12.35 -1.08 6.53
N ARG A 3 -13.14 -1.46 5.52
CA ARG A 3 -12.71 -1.31 4.12
C ARG A 3 -12.85 0.13 3.67
N VAL A 4 -11.82 0.64 3.03
CA VAL A 4 -11.76 2.01 2.50
C VAL A 4 -11.19 2.02 1.09
N VAL A 5 -11.51 3.09 0.38
CA VAL A 5 -10.90 3.44 -0.91
C VAL A 5 -10.32 4.83 -0.73
N ILE A 6 -9.08 5.02 -1.16
CA ILE A 6 -8.34 6.27 -1.10
C ILE A 6 -7.75 6.59 -2.47
N ALA A 7 -7.45 7.86 -2.71
CA ALA A 7 -6.64 8.30 -3.84
C ALA A 7 -5.40 9.01 -3.28
N GLY A 8 -4.21 8.68 -3.79
CA GLY A 8 -2.99 9.29 -3.29
C GLY A 8 -1.79 9.10 -4.22
N TRP A 9 -0.76 9.91 -4.02
CA TRP A 9 0.50 9.85 -4.74
C TRP A 9 1.45 8.87 -4.07
N CYS A 10 2.07 7.98 -4.84
CA CYS A 10 3.10 7.07 -4.33
C CYS A 10 4.38 7.86 -4.03
N ILE A 11 4.77 7.94 -2.76
CA ILE A 11 5.93 8.73 -2.30
C ILE A 11 7.16 7.86 -2.16
N THR A 12 7.05 6.75 -1.43
CA THR A 12 8.18 5.85 -1.17
C THR A 12 7.70 4.41 -1.00
N ALA A 13 8.57 3.46 -1.32
CA ALA A 13 8.31 2.05 -1.20
C ALA A 13 9.55 1.32 -0.63
N LYS A 14 9.30 0.36 0.26
CA LYS A 14 10.31 -0.49 0.86
C LYS A 14 9.93 -1.96 0.68
N THR A 15 10.64 -2.62 -0.24
CA THR A 15 10.52 -4.06 -0.44
C THR A 15 11.16 -4.83 0.72
N VAL A 16 10.46 -5.85 1.23
CA VAL A 16 10.88 -6.67 2.36
C VAL A 16 10.64 -8.15 2.06
N SER A 17 11.61 -9.00 2.40
CA SER A 17 11.44 -10.45 2.37
C SER A 17 10.80 -10.94 3.67
N THR A 18 9.73 -11.73 3.56
CA THR A 18 9.10 -12.39 4.70
C THR A 18 9.98 -13.53 5.21
N LYS A 19 9.66 -14.03 6.41
CA LYS A 19 10.31 -15.22 6.99
C LYS A 19 10.18 -16.48 6.11
N LEU A 20 9.15 -16.54 5.27
CA LEU A 20 8.90 -17.64 4.34
C LEU A 20 9.60 -17.44 2.98
N GLY A 21 10.41 -16.39 2.83
CA GLY A 21 11.15 -16.08 1.59
C GLY A 21 10.31 -15.43 0.50
N THR A 22 9.03 -15.13 0.76
CA THR A 22 8.19 -14.38 -0.17
C THR A 22 8.41 -12.88 -0.02
N THR A 23 8.19 -12.11 -1.07
CA THR A 23 8.40 -10.66 -1.06
C THR A 23 7.09 -9.91 -0.80
N MET A 24 7.15 -8.89 0.05
CA MET A 24 6.09 -7.91 0.28
C MET A 24 6.68 -6.50 0.24
N GLU A 25 5.83 -5.49 0.30
CA GLU A 25 6.29 -4.10 0.24
C GLU A 25 5.48 -3.20 1.16
N PHE A 26 6.16 -2.29 1.84
CA PHE A 26 5.52 -1.17 2.54
C PHE A 26 5.58 0.04 1.61
N VAL A 27 4.44 0.68 1.38
CA VAL A 27 4.34 1.84 0.49
C VAL A 27 3.66 2.97 1.24
N THR A 28 4.28 4.14 1.23
CA THR A 28 3.67 5.37 1.75
C THR A 28 3.06 6.14 0.60
N PHE A 29 1.76 6.41 0.71
CA PHE A 29 1.05 7.33 -0.17
C PHE A 29 0.78 8.65 0.54
N GLU A 30 0.54 9.71 -0.22
CA GLU A 30 0.15 11.02 0.31
C GLU A 30 -1.07 11.55 -0.43
N ASP A 31 -1.96 12.22 0.30
CA ASP A 31 -3.00 13.09 -0.25
C ASP A 31 -3.03 14.43 0.52
N GLU A 32 -4.03 15.28 0.25
CA GLU A 32 -4.17 16.59 0.93
C GLU A 32 -4.41 16.46 2.45
N THR A 33 -4.76 15.27 2.95
CA THR A 33 -5.02 15.01 4.36
C THR A 33 -3.79 14.48 5.11
N GLY A 34 -2.81 13.94 4.39
CA GLY A 34 -1.52 13.54 4.94
C GLY A 34 -1.01 12.21 4.38
N LEU A 35 -0.12 11.58 5.16
CA LEU A 35 0.52 10.32 4.79
C LEU A 35 -0.37 9.12 5.14
N ILE A 36 -0.33 8.14 4.25
CA ILE A 36 -1.10 6.90 4.34
C ILE A 36 -0.12 5.74 4.21
N GLU A 37 0.08 5.05 5.33
CA GLU A 37 0.91 3.86 5.39
C GLU A 37 0.13 2.66 4.86
N THR A 38 0.73 1.93 3.93
CA THR A 38 0.10 0.79 3.27
C THR A 38 1.04 -0.40 3.19
N VAL A 39 0.45 -1.59 3.16
CA VAL A 39 1.20 -2.85 3.00
C VAL A 39 0.66 -3.66 1.84
N PHE A 40 1.57 -4.06 0.96
CA PHE A 40 1.35 -4.94 -0.17
C PHE A 40 1.88 -6.32 0.21
N PHE A 41 1.01 -7.16 0.77
CA PHE A 41 1.35 -8.55 1.06
C PHE A 41 1.70 -9.32 -0.21
N PRO A 42 2.39 -10.48 -0.13
CA PRO A 42 3.02 -11.11 -1.30
C PRO A 42 2.10 -11.35 -2.50
N GLN A 43 0.84 -11.72 -2.27
CA GLN A 43 -0.13 -11.91 -3.34
C GLN A 43 -0.48 -10.61 -4.08
N VAL A 44 -0.51 -9.49 -3.37
CA VAL A 44 -0.85 -8.17 -3.89
C VAL A 44 0.39 -7.53 -4.50
N TYR A 45 1.54 -7.66 -3.83
CA TYR A 45 2.85 -7.28 -4.35
C TYR A 45 3.12 -7.91 -5.72
N SER A 46 3.00 -9.23 -5.84
CA SER A 46 3.24 -9.94 -7.11
C SER A 46 2.34 -9.48 -8.26
N ARG A 47 1.15 -8.92 -7.97
CA ARG A 47 0.23 -8.39 -8.99
C ARG A 47 0.53 -6.96 -9.38
N TYR A 48 0.90 -6.12 -8.42
CA TYR A 48 0.90 -4.66 -8.61
C TYR A 48 2.27 -3.98 -8.44
N ALA A 49 3.31 -4.66 -7.95
CA ALA A 49 4.62 -4.05 -7.71
C ALA A 49 5.21 -3.38 -8.96
N ALA A 50 5.05 -4.02 -10.13
CA ALA A 50 5.51 -3.45 -11.41
C ALA A 50 4.75 -2.19 -11.84
N MET A 51 3.57 -1.93 -11.26
CA MET A 51 2.76 -0.76 -11.57
C MET A 51 3.09 0.46 -10.69
N LEU A 52 3.69 0.25 -9.52
CA LEU A 52 4.03 1.33 -8.60
C LEU A 52 5.11 2.21 -9.22
N GLN A 53 4.77 3.48 -9.42
CA GLN A 53 5.66 4.51 -9.93
C GLN A 53 5.68 5.65 -8.93
N TYR A 54 6.88 6.08 -8.53
CA TYR A 54 7.03 7.24 -7.67
C TYR A 54 6.43 8.48 -8.33
N HIS A 55 5.81 9.33 -7.51
CA HIS A 55 5.12 10.56 -7.90
C HIS A 55 3.94 10.36 -8.88
N ALA A 56 3.44 9.13 -9.05
CA ALA A 56 2.19 8.87 -9.76
C ALA A 56 1.02 8.73 -8.77
N ALA A 57 -0.16 9.18 -9.20
CA ALA A 57 -1.41 9.04 -8.46
C ALA A 57 -2.02 7.65 -8.69
N PHE A 58 -2.61 7.09 -7.63
CA PHE A 58 -3.29 5.80 -7.65
C PHE A 58 -4.58 5.85 -6.86
N VAL A 59 -5.53 5.00 -7.24
CA VAL A 59 -6.67 4.63 -6.40
C VAL A 59 -6.35 3.32 -5.70
N ILE A 60 -6.37 3.33 -4.37
CA ILE A 60 -5.98 2.19 -3.54
C ILE A 60 -7.18 1.79 -2.70
N SER A 61 -7.52 0.50 -2.67
CA SER A 61 -8.57 -0.03 -1.80
C SER A 61 -8.04 -1.15 -0.93
N GLY A 62 -8.51 -1.22 0.30
CA GLY A 62 -8.05 -2.23 1.24
C GLY A 62 -8.74 -2.18 2.60
N MET A 63 -8.22 -2.99 3.52
CA MET A 63 -8.69 -3.07 4.90
C MET A 63 -7.80 -2.21 5.79
N VAL A 64 -8.39 -1.26 6.53
CA VAL A 64 -7.67 -0.55 7.59
C VAL A 64 -7.46 -1.50 8.77
N THR A 65 -6.21 -1.77 9.10
CA THR A 65 -5.80 -2.51 10.30
C THR A 65 -5.00 -1.60 11.22
N SER A 66 -4.77 -2.05 12.45
CA SER A 66 -3.89 -1.35 13.37
C SER A 66 -2.75 -2.28 13.76
N GLU A 67 -1.53 -1.86 13.43
CA GLU A 67 -0.32 -2.53 13.85
C GLU A 67 0.45 -1.57 14.76
N PHE A 68 0.77 -2.01 15.98
CA PHE A 68 1.51 -1.22 16.98
C PHE A 68 0.90 0.18 17.27
N GLY A 69 -0.43 0.30 17.18
CA GLY A 69 -1.14 1.56 17.42
C GLY A 69 -1.13 2.54 16.24
N VAL A 70 -0.55 2.15 15.11
CA VAL A 70 -0.56 2.90 13.85
C VAL A 70 -1.63 2.31 12.94
N ALA A 71 -2.41 3.16 12.27
CA ALA A 71 -3.36 2.71 11.27
C ALA A 71 -2.62 2.43 9.95
N THR A 72 -2.80 1.22 9.41
CA THR A 72 -2.17 0.78 8.16
C THR A 72 -3.24 0.26 7.22
N LEU A 73 -3.11 0.54 5.92
CA LEU A 73 -3.99 -0.01 4.91
C LEU A 73 -3.39 -1.29 4.32
N GLU A 74 -4.01 -2.43 4.60
CA GLU A 74 -3.70 -3.68 3.89
C GLU A 74 -4.34 -3.63 2.52
N VAL A 75 -3.51 -3.48 1.48
CA VAL A 75 -3.98 -3.22 0.12
C VAL A 75 -4.60 -4.49 -0.48
N GLU A 76 -5.81 -4.36 -1.02
CA GLU A 76 -6.50 -5.43 -1.76
C GLU A 76 -6.47 -5.15 -3.29
N LYS A 77 -6.50 -3.88 -3.70
CA LYS A 77 -6.51 -3.45 -5.12
C LYS A 77 -5.76 -2.12 -5.31
N LEU A 78 -5.09 -2.00 -6.46
CA LEU A 78 -4.42 -0.79 -6.92
C LEU A 78 -4.83 -0.51 -8.37
N GLU A 79 -5.23 0.73 -8.65
CA GLU A 79 -5.63 1.19 -9.98
C GLU A 79 -4.97 2.52 -10.32
N ARG A 80 -4.72 2.76 -11.62
CA ARG A 80 -4.37 4.10 -12.11
C ARG A 80 -5.65 4.82 -12.52
N PRO A 81 -5.80 6.10 -12.16
CA PRO A 81 -6.87 6.94 -12.70
C PRO A 81 -6.71 7.18 -14.20
#